data_AF-A0A0X8HT59-F1
#
_entry.id   AF-A0A0X8HT59-F1
#
_cell.length_a   1.000
_cell.length_b   1.000
_cell.length_c   1.000
_cell.angle_alpha   90.00
_cell.angle_beta   90.00
_cell.angle_gamma   90.00
#
_symmetry.space_group_name_H-M   'P 1'
#
loop_
_entity.id
_entity.type
_entity.pdbx_description
1 polymer ?
#
loop_
_entity_poly.entity_id
_entity_poly.type
_entity_poly.pdbx_seq_one_letter_code
_entity_poly.pdbx_strand_id
1 'polypeptide(L)'
;MILSSQLEGFLEWAKSNGSYIDATIEFKSTPTAGISAFAKEQLHDTSRELISVPKKLLITKETAEDLLGKTICVTTNPNALTQLLIAKLKFSDEQSLKADERYNFYLPYINMLPSIKDLHTPFFWPCSELEALKGTDLYIKTTRMLLTLIKEWQDVRTAFGVTEETIYHRLYQAGDVIALLKHLNEQINKSGELKWDDFPAYLWAASIFTSRAFPRIVMPGGNDINEAFLYPVVDLLNHSNGKKVKWSYDATRETVSFAISEKVKAGDEIFNNYGDRSNEHLLLHYGFAISNNEFDVATMSLRLPKESLAKAKALGVKFDEASLIDDTVNFEIPASGELPANLVELFSSLHMLSSEKFMTVRSTLHGLDQLHSLLQQKAKVFKQAIPAALKTAHIVKSYKTYCSSQRRIFATACETTIRQQKSILKKCKPLSFKTVMNNDKLFSNSILLALGVPSYEEMIHKGLTQQVLLLWIVRMGNMKAYPTLEVPNGSFVHDMFQEVKSTIAVDQADVLEYLDFYKGLFPGLQSKCPEVYGVGDWSIKQFIIAGTVIDRLEWTKSSSKEPYLIERLPIFE
;
A
#
# COMPACT_ATOMS: atom_id res chain seq x y z
N MET A 1 21.83 -26.63 6.02
CA MET A 1 22.00 -26.16 7.41
C MET A 1 23.48 -26.03 7.70
N ILE A 2 23.88 -24.89 8.25
CA ILE A 2 25.26 -24.63 8.67
C ILE A 2 25.57 -25.51 9.89
N LEU A 3 26.73 -26.17 9.87
CA LEU A 3 27.17 -27.05 10.96
C LEU A 3 27.63 -26.22 12.17
N SER A 4 27.48 -26.75 13.39
CA SER A 4 27.96 -26.07 14.62
C SER A 4 29.45 -25.71 14.52
N SER A 5 30.27 -26.62 13.98
CA SER A 5 31.70 -26.39 13.77
C SER A 5 32.01 -25.25 12.80
N GLN A 6 31.18 -25.03 11.78
CA GLN A 6 31.34 -23.91 10.86
C GLN A 6 31.03 -22.58 11.55
N LEU A 7 29.96 -22.54 12.34
CA LEU A 7 29.59 -21.37 13.15
C LEU A 7 30.69 -21.04 14.17
N GLU A 8 31.17 -22.04 14.91
CA GLU A 8 32.25 -21.88 15.88
C GLU A 8 33.52 -21.34 15.22
N GLY A 9 33.95 -21.92 14.09
CA GLY A 9 35.11 -21.44 13.34
C GLY A 9 34.95 -20.01 12.82
N PHE A 10 33.75 -19.62 12.37
CA PHE A 10 33.45 -18.25 11.97
C PHE A 10 33.55 -17.25 13.14
N LEU A 11 32.96 -17.60 14.30
CA LEU A 11 33.02 -16.74 15.48
C LEU A 11 34.45 -16.62 16.03
N GLU A 12 35.24 -17.69 15.95
CA GLU A 12 36.66 -17.69 16.32
C GLU A 12 37.50 -16.85 15.35
N TRP A 13 37.24 -16.93 14.05
CA TRP A 13 37.85 -16.06 13.05
C TRP A 13 37.56 -14.57 13.33
N ALA A 14 36.30 -14.24 13.64
CA ALA A 14 35.91 -12.87 13.96
C ALA A 14 36.63 -12.37 15.23
N LYS A 15 36.65 -13.18 16.31
CA LYS A 15 37.35 -12.84 17.56
C LYS A 15 38.86 -12.69 17.37
N SER A 16 39.48 -13.59 16.63
CA SER A 16 40.92 -13.55 16.29
C SER A 16 41.28 -12.31 15.48
N ASN A 17 40.30 -11.70 14.81
CA ASN A 17 40.44 -10.46 14.07
C ASN A 17 39.97 -9.21 14.83
N GLY A 18 39.72 -9.32 16.14
CA GLY A 18 39.45 -8.18 17.02
C GLY A 18 37.97 -7.92 17.32
N SER A 19 37.05 -8.78 16.87
CA SER A 19 35.65 -8.68 17.30
C SER A 19 35.49 -9.07 18.77
N TYR A 20 34.68 -8.31 19.49
CA TYR A 20 34.20 -8.66 20.82
C TYR A 20 32.83 -9.31 20.72
N ILE A 21 32.62 -10.42 21.44
CA ILE A 21 31.32 -11.06 21.61
C ILE A 21 31.18 -11.37 23.10
N ASP A 22 30.14 -10.84 23.70
CA ASP A 22 29.89 -10.96 25.13
C ASP A 22 29.75 -12.42 25.57
N ALA A 23 30.35 -12.77 26.71
CA ALA A 23 30.27 -14.13 27.25
C ALA A 23 28.84 -14.51 27.67
N THR A 24 27.99 -13.52 27.95
CA THR A 24 26.59 -13.70 28.36
C THR A 24 25.67 -14.05 27.20
N ILE A 25 26.18 -14.08 25.97
CA ILE A 25 25.40 -14.46 24.78
C ILE A 25 25.99 -15.71 24.11
N GLU A 26 25.17 -16.43 23.37
CA GLU A 26 25.58 -17.58 22.54
C GLU A 26 24.82 -17.62 21.23
N PHE A 27 25.51 -17.97 20.15
CA PHE A 27 24.89 -18.24 18.87
C PHE A 27 24.63 -19.74 18.70
N LYS A 28 23.45 -20.10 18.21
CA LYS A 28 23.03 -21.48 17.95
C LYS A 28 22.24 -21.56 16.65
N SER A 29 22.34 -22.69 15.96
CA SER A 29 21.46 -22.99 14.82
C SER A 29 20.11 -23.49 15.33
N THR A 30 19.03 -22.89 14.84
CA THR A 30 17.64 -23.23 15.15
C THR A 30 16.94 -23.77 13.91
N PRO A 31 16.01 -24.73 14.05
CA PRO A 31 15.26 -25.25 12.91
C PRO A 31 14.36 -24.22 12.23
N THR A 32 13.95 -23.16 12.95
CA THR A 32 12.93 -22.22 12.50
C THR A 32 13.47 -20.91 11.95
N ALA A 33 14.58 -20.41 12.50
CA ALA A 33 15.14 -19.10 12.16
C ALA A 33 16.57 -19.17 11.63
N GLY A 34 17.14 -20.37 11.50
CA GLY A 34 18.56 -20.52 11.18
C GLY A 34 19.40 -20.11 12.39
N ILE A 35 20.46 -19.33 12.20
CA ILE A 35 21.31 -18.91 13.29
C ILE A 35 20.59 -17.85 14.14
N SER A 36 20.63 -18.03 15.46
CA SER A 36 20.00 -17.16 16.46
C SER A 36 20.98 -16.91 17.61
N ALA A 37 20.89 -15.75 18.25
CA ALA A 37 21.62 -15.45 19.47
C ALA A 37 20.71 -15.54 20.70
N PHE A 38 21.18 -16.15 21.78
CA PHE A 38 20.41 -16.29 23.03
C PHE A 38 21.18 -15.70 24.20
N ALA A 39 20.44 -15.12 25.15
CA ALA A 39 21.00 -14.68 26.41
C ALA A 39 21.20 -15.89 27.35
N LYS A 40 22.41 -16.07 27.90
CA LYS A 40 22.71 -17.13 28.89
C LYS A 40 22.25 -16.75 30.30
N GLU A 41 22.15 -15.46 30.56
CA GLU A 41 21.71 -14.90 31.83
C GLU A 41 20.78 -13.69 31.56
N GLN A 42 20.19 -13.14 32.62
CA GLN A 42 19.34 -11.97 32.47
C GLN A 42 20.16 -10.74 32.07
N LEU A 43 19.87 -10.19 30.90
CA LEU A 43 20.47 -8.95 30.44
C LEU A 43 19.59 -7.77 30.89
N HIS A 44 20.23 -6.81 31.56
CA HIS A 44 19.58 -5.57 31.99
C HIS A 44 19.79 -4.48 30.92
N ASP A 45 18.87 -3.50 30.91
CA ASP A 45 18.98 -2.29 30.10
C ASP A 45 20.19 -1.47 30.55
N THR A 46 21.34 -1.73 29.93
CA THR A 46 22.64 -1.28 30.42
C THR A 46 23.39 -0.42 29.41
N SER A 47 22.90 -0.29 28.17
CA SER A 47 23.66 0.30 27.05
C SER A 47 25.07 -0.32 26.85
N ARG A 48 25.33 -1.48 27.47
CA ARG A 48 26.56 -2.26 27.33
C ARG A 48 26.61 -2.83 25.92
N GLU A 49 27.77 -2.73 25.28
CA GLU A 49 28.01 -3.41 24.01
C GLU A 49 28.02 -4.93 24.22
N LEU A 50 27.22 -5.64 23.43
CA LEU A 50 27.19 -7.10 23.43
C LEU A 50 28.06 -7.68 22.32
N ILE A 51 28.20 -6.95 21.22
CA ILE A 51 29.02 -7.34 20.08
C ILE A 51 29.72 -6.08 19.58
N SER A 52 31.02 -6.14 19.30
CA SER A 52 31.73 -5.12 18.54
C SER A 52 32.56 -5.75 17.44
N VAL A 53 32.61 -5.11 16.27
CA VAL A 53 33.30 -5.63 15.08
C VAL A 53 34.17 -4.52 14.49
N PRO A 54 35.48 -4.77 14.32
CA PRO A 54 36.39 -3.85 13.65
C PRO A 54 35.99 -3.56 12.21
N LYS A 55 36.20 -2.32 11.76
CA LYS A 55 35.91 -1.85 10.39
C LYS A 55 36.49 -2.77 9.31
N LYS A 56 37.69 -3.34 9.53
CA LYS A 56 38.34 -4.25 8.58
C LYS A 56 37.55 -5.54 8.27
N LEU A 57 36.61 -5.93 9.13
CA LEU A 57 35.76 -7.12 8.90
C LEU A 57 34.46 -6.76 8.17
N LEU A 58 34.12 -5.47 8.05
CA LEU A 58 32.93 -5.03 7.35
C LEU A 58 33.16 -5.09 5.83
N ILE A 59 32.11 -5.43 5.07
CA ILE A 59 32.14 -5.31 3.61
C ILE A 59 31.40 -4.03 3.24
N THR A 60 32.17 -2.98 2.97
CA THR A 60 31.67 -1.65 2.63
C THR A 60 31.84 -1.35 1.14
N LYS A 61 31.33 -0.21 0.68
CA LYS A 61 31.59 0.30 -0.67
C LYS A 61 33.08 0.48 -0.91
N GLU A 62 33.82 1.05 0.05
CA GLU A 62 35.26 1.26 -0.06
C GLU A 62 36.02 -0.08 -0.20
N THR A 63 35.58 -1.13 0.53
CA THR A 63 36.11 -2.49 0.34
C THR A 63 35.85 -3.00 -1.09
N ALA A 64 34.67 -2.73 -1.64
CA ALA A 64 34.33 -3.15 -3.00
C ALA A 64 35.14 -2.41 -4.07
N GLU A 65 35.35 -1.11 -3.90
CA GLU A 65 36.19 -0.29 -4.79
C GLU A 65 37.65 -0.75 -4.79
N ASP A 66 38.21 -1.03 -3.62
CA ASP A 66 39.59 -1.51 -3.47
C ASP A 66 39.77 -2.91 -4.10
N LEU A 67 38.90 -3.87 -3.76
CA LEU A 67 39.04 -5.25 -4.21
C LEU A 67 38.70 -5.44 -5.70
N LEU A 68 37.73 -4.69 -6.23
CA LEU A 68 37.36 -4.77 -7.63
C LEU A 68 38.17 -3.81 -8.52
N GLY A 69 38.94 -2.90 -7.92
CA GLY A 69 39.80 -1.93 -8.63
C GLY A 69 39.03 -0.95 -9.49
N LYS A 70 37.75 -0.70 -9.19
CA LYS A 70 36.86 0.18 -9.94
C LYS A 70 35.90 0.90 -9.01
N THR A 71 35.67 2.18 -9.29
CA THR A 71 34.54 2.94 -8.78
C THR A 71 33.45 2.94 -9.85
N ILE A 72 32.22 2.61 -9.47
CA ILE A 72 31.07 2.64 -10.37
C ILE A 72 30.10 3.73 -9.93
N CYS A 73 29.74 4.59 -10.89
CA CYS A 73 28.71 5.62 -10.75
C CYS A 73 27.58 5.47 -11.79
N VAL A 74 27.49 4.33 -12.48
CA VAL A 74 26.50 4.14 -13.57
C VAL A 74 25.10 3.76 -13.07
N THR A 75 24.99 3.33 -11.81
CA THR A 75 23.71 2.93 -11.18
C THR A 75 23.23 3.99 -10.22
N THR A 76 21.91 4.10 -10.06
CA THR A 76 21.31 4.95 -9.00
C THR A 76 21.38 4.31 -7.62
N ASN A 77 21.61 2.99 -7.54
CA ASN A 77 21.85 2.27 -6.29
C ASN A 77 23.33 2.41 -5.90
N PRO A 78 23.63 3.04 -4.74
CA PRO A 78 25.01 3.23 -4.28
C PRO A 78 25.71 1.93 -3.87
N ASN A 79 24.95 0.83 -3.70
CA ASN A 79 25.46 -0.45 -3.19
C ASN A 79 25.73 -1.50 -4.28
N ALA A 80 25.44 -1.19 -5.55
CA ALA A 80 25.51 -2.13 -6.65
C ALA A 80 26.91 -2.78 -6.79
N LEU A 81 27.97 -1.99 -6.57
CA LEU A 81 29.35 -2.49 -6.59
C LEU A 81 29.62 -3.47 -5.43
N THR A 82 29.14 -3.17 -4.23
CA THR A 82 29.27 -4.03 -3.05
C THR A 82 28.52 -5.35 -3.26
N GLN A 83 27.33 -5.30 -3.85
CA GLN A 83 26.55 -6.47 -4.24
C GLN A 83 27.31 -7.33 -5.26
N LEU A 84 27.95 -6.71 -6.26
CA LEU A 84 28.79 -7.45 -7.20
C LEU A 84 30.00 -8.12 -6.52
N LEU A 85 30.67 -7.43 -5.59
CA LEU A 85 31.77 -8.01 -4.80
C LEU A 85 31.28 -9.28 -4.06
N ILE A 86 30.11 -9.22 -3.45
CA ILE A 86 29.53 -10.36 -2.71
C ILE A 86 29.23 -11.53 -3.66
N ALA A 87 28.69 -11.26 -4.86
CA ALA A 87 28.51 -12.30 -5.89
C ALA A 87 29.85 -12.91 -6.31
N LYS A 88 30.88 -12.08 -6.51
CA LYS A 88 32.24 -12.50 -6.87
C LYS A 88 32.88 -13.39 -5.79
N LEU A 89 32.77 -12.99 -4.52
CA LEU A 89 33.28 -13.76 -3.40
C LEU A 89 32.61 -15.14 -3.27
N LYS A 90 31.33 -15.26 -3.64
CA LYS A 90 30.56 -16.50 -3.48
C LYS A 90 30.68 -17.47 -4.66
N PHE A 91 30.71 -16.95 -5.88
CA PHE A 91 30.51 -17.74 -7.11
C PHE A 91 31.71 -17.70 -8.06
N SER A 92 32.86 -17.20 -7.62
CA SER A 92 34.13 -17.41 -8.33
C SER A 92 34.76 -18.73 -7.88
N ASP A 93 35.43 -19.41 -8.79
CA ASP A 93 36.20 -20.60 -8.44
C ASP A 93 37.40 -20.26 -7.54
N GLU A 94 37.89 -21.25 -6.80
CA GLU A 94 39.02 -21.05 -5.87
C GLU A 94 40.29 -20.53 -6.56
N GLN A 95 40.53 -20.89 -7.82
CA GLN A 95 41.73 -20.48 -8.54
C GLN A 95 41.67 -18.98 -8.89
N SER A 96 40.48 -18.50 -9.28
CA SER A 96 40.18 -17.10 -9.53
C SER A 96 40.29 -16.24 -8.26
N LEU A 97 39.91 -16.79 -7.09
CA LEU A 97 40.04 -16.08 -5.81
C LEU A 97 41.48 -16.08 -5.26
N LYS A 98 42.25 -17.15 -5.49
CA LYS A 98 43.66 -17.26 -5.07
C LYS A 98 44.59 -16.26 -5.76
N ALA A 99 44.15 -15.60 -6.84
CA ALA A 99 44.91 -14.52 -7.48
C ALA A 99 45.09 -13.29 -6.58
N ASP A 100 44.22 -13.09 -5.58
CA ASP A 100 44.34 -12.03 -4.58
C ASP A 100 43.88 -12.54 -3.21
N GLU A 101 44.85 -12.78 -2.32
CA GLU A 101 44.61 -13.32 -0.97
C GLU A 101 43.65 -12.47 -0.13
N ARG A 102 43.44 -11.19 -0.48
CA ARG A 102 42.48 -10.32 0.21
C ARG A 102 41.04 -10.82 0.06
N TYR A 103 40.70 -11.55 -1.01
CA TYR A 103 39.39 -12.18 -1.13
C TYR A 103 39.21 -13.32 -0.12
N ASN A 104 40.27 -14.10 0.13
CA ASN A 104 40.23 -15.24 1.06
C ASN A 104 39.92 -14.81 2.50
N PHE A 105 40.30 -13.58 2.86
CA PHE A 105 40.02 -13.00 4.17
C PHE A 105 38.53 -13.03 4.53
N TYR A 106 37.64 -12.79 3.58
CA TYR A 106 36.19 -12.72 3.81
C TYR A 106 35.47 -14.06 3.67
N LEU A 107 36.13 -15.11 3.18
CA LEU A 107 35.49 -16.42 2.95
C LEU A 107 34.85 -17.04 4.20
N PRO A 108 35.42 -16.94 5.42
CA PRO A 108 34.75 -17.43 6.63
C PRO A 108 33.36 -16.81 6.82
N TYR A 109 33.16 -15.53 6.49
CA TYR A 109 31.85 -14.89 6.53
C TYR A 109 30.97 -15.29 5.34
N ILE A 110 31.50 -15.28 4.11
CA ILE A 110 30.73 -15.60 2.90
C ILE A 110 30.21 -17.05 2.90
N ASN A 111 30.93 -17.96 3.57
CA ASN A 111 30.52 -19.34 3.76
C ASN A 111 29.41 -19.51 4.81
N MET A 112 29.21 -18.51 5.67
CA MET A 112 28.10 -18.45 6.63
C MET A 112 26.81 -17.88 6.04
N LEU A 113 26.87 -17.25 4.87
CA LEU A 113 25.70 -16.70 4.22
C LEU A 113 24.79 -17.81 3.66
N PRO A 114 23.45 -17.64 3.73
CA PRO A 114 22.49 -18.59 3.15
C PRO A 114 22.79 -18.89 1.68
N SER A 115 22.61 -20.14 1.27
CA SER A 115 22.66 -20.48 -0.15
C SER A 115 21.42 -19.93 -0.88
N ILE A 116 21.45 -19.91 -2.22
CA ILE A 116 20.28 -19.53 -3.03
C ILE A 116 19.03 -20.33 -2.63
N LYS A 117 19.18 -21.61 -2.29
CA LYS A 117 18.05 -22.48 -1.92
C LYS A 117 17.46 -22.17 -0.54
N ASP A 118 18.20 -21.43 0.29
CA ASP A 118 17.78 -21.02 1.62
C ASP A 118 17.13 -19.62 1.63
N LEU A 119 17.10 -18.93 0.48
CA LEU A 119 16.44 -17.63 0.35
C LEU A 119 14.96 -17.81 0.04
N HIS A 120 14.12 -17.18 0.85
CA HIS A 120 12.66 -17.34 0.77
C HIS A 120 11.93 -16.11 0.23
N THR A 121 12.64 -15.12 -0.30
CA THR A 121 12.01 -13.99 -0.98
C THR A 121 11.31 -14.45 -2.26
N PRO A 122 10.23 -13.78 -2.70
CA PRO A 122 9.43 -14.20 -3.86
C PRO A 122 10.24 -14.49 -5.15
N PHE A 123 11.40 -13.84 -5.34
CA PHE A 123 12.28 -14.10 -6.47
C PHE A 123 12.76 -15.56 -6.60
N PHE A 124 12.87 -16.27 -5.47
CA PHE A 124 13.36 -17.66 -5.42
C PHE A 124 12.24 -18.69 -5.30
N TRP A 125 10.98 -18.24 -5.31
CA TRP A 125 9.84 -19.17 -5.29
C TRP A 125 9.76 -19.92 -6.63
N PRO A 126 9.30 -21.18 -6.62
CA PRO A 126 8.91 -21.87 -7.85
C PRO A 126 7.94 -20.99 -8.65
N CYS A 127 8.13 -20.91 -9.97
CA CYS A 127 7.32 -20.02 -10.81
C CYS A 127 5.81 -20.30 -10.62
N SER A 128 5.40 -21.57 -10.52
CA SER A 128 4.01 -21.96 -10.27
C SER A 128 3.44 -21.46 -8.93
N GLU A 129 4.29 -21.30 -7.91
CA GLU A 129 3.90 -20.78 -6.59
C GLU A 129 3.90 -19.25 -6.57
N LEU A 130 4.85 -18.61 -7.24
CA LEU A 130 4.89 -17.15 -7.38
C LEU A 130 3.64 -16.60 -8.07
N GLU A 131 3.08 -17.34 -9.03
CA GLU A 131 1.83 -16.97 -9.70
C GLU A 131 0.63 -16.87 -8.74
N ALA A 132 0.68 -17.50 -7.57
CA ALA A 132 -0.35 -17.34 -6.54
C ALA A 132 -0.47 -15.89 -6.03
N LEU A 133 0.60 -15.08 -6.18
CA LEU A 133 0.57 -13.66 -5.82
C LEU A 133 -0.07 -12.78 -6.91
N LYS A 134 -0.39 -13.30 -8.11
CA LYS A 134 -1.03 -12.50 -9.18
C LYS A 134 -2.28 -11.79 -8.67
N GLY A 135 -2.39 -10.50 -8.95
CA GLY A 135 -3.48 -9.64 -8.46
C GLY A 135 -3.22 -8.98 -7.10
N THR A 136 -2.11 -9.30 -6.43
CA THR A 136 -1.65 -8.62 -5.22
C THR A 136 -0.63 -7.53 -5.53
N ASP A 137 -0.56 -6.52 -4.66
CA ASP A 137 0.44 -5.46 -4.75
C ASP A 137 1.88 -5.99 -4.56
N LEU A 138 2.07 -7.06 -3.77
CA LEU A 138 3.37 -7.75 -3.63
C LEU A 138 3.88 -8.33 -4.95
N TYR A 139 3.01 -8.90 -5.80
CA TYR A 139 3.44 -9.40 -7.12
C TYR A 139 3.90 -8.25 -8.03
N ILE A 140 3.19 -7.13 -8.01
CA ILE A 140 3.55 -5.93 -8.78
C ILE A 140 4.91 -5.40 -8.31
N LYS A 141 5.13 -5.27 -7.00
CA LYS A 141 6.41 -4.81 -6.44
C LYS A 141 7.55 -5.79 -6.73
N THR A 142 7.31 -7.09 -6.59
CA THR A 142 8.29 -8.15 -6.91
C THR A 142 8.74 -8.05 -8.36
N THR A 143 7.79 -7.98 -9.30
CA THR A 143 8.11 -7.93 -10.74
C THR A 143 8.83 -6.64 -11.14
N ARG A 144 8.43 -5.47 -10.61
CA ARG A 144 9.16 -4.22 -10.83
C ARG A 144 10.59 -4.28 -10.29
N MET A 145 10.76 -4.75 -9.05
CA MET A 145 12.08 -4.86 -8.44
C MET A 145 13.00 -5.81 -9.20
N LEU A 146 12.47 -6.93 -9.72
CA LEU A 146 13.22 -7.83 -10.58
C LEU A 146 13.75 -7.12 -11.84
N LEU A 147 12.89 -6.35 -12.52
CA LEU A 147 13.27 -5.59 -13.70
C LEU A 147 14.34 -4.53 -13.39
N THR A 148 14.19 -3.81 -12.27
CA THR A 148 15.19 -2.85 -11.79
C THR A 148 16.54 -3.53 -11.56
N LEU A 149 16.55 -4.70 -10.89
CA LEU A 149 17.77 -5.45 -10.61
C LEU A 149 18.41 -6.00 -11.88
N ILE A 150 17.63 -6.45 -12.87
CA ILE A 150 18.16 -6.92 -14.16
C ILE A 150 18.87 -5.77 -14.89
N LYS A 151 18.24 -4.59 -14.95
CA LYS A 151 18.83 -3.42 -15.57
C LYS A 151 20.11 -3.00 -14.85
N GLU A 152 20.06 -2.90 -13.52
CA GLU A 152 21.21 -2.55 -12.69
C GLU A 152 22.38 -3.52 -12.91
N TRP A 153 22.11 -4.83 -12.88
CA TRP A 153 23.10 -5.87 -13.14
C TRP A 153 23.74 -5.74 -14.52
N GLN A 154 22.96 -5.39 -15.56
CA GLN A 154 23.50 -5.14 -16.91
C GLN A 154 24.41 -3.92 -16.95
N ASP A 155 24.00 -2.83 -16.30
CA ASP A 155 24.79 -1.59 -16.23
C ASP A 155 26.13 -1.86 -15.52
N VAL A 156 26.11 -2.60 -14.40
CA VAL A 156 27.30 -3.00 -13.66
C VAL A 156 28.20 -3.93 -14.49
N ARG A 157 27.65 -4.99 -15.11
CA ARG A 157 28.44 -5.90 -15.97
C ARG A 157 29.13 -5.18 -17.12
N THR A 158 28.40 -4.27 -17.77
CA THR A 158 28.93 -3.45 -18.86
C THR A 158 30.08 -2.57 -18.39
N ALA A 159 29.97 -1.95 -17.20
CA ALA A 159 31.05 -1.19 -16.60
C ALA A 159 32.30 -2.04 -16.27
N PHE A 160 32.12 -3.34 -16.06
CA PHE A 160 33.20 -4.32 -15.91
C PHE A 160 33.75 -4.86 -17.25
N GLY A 161 33.26 -4.38 -18.39
CA GLY A 161 33.69 -4.81 -19.73
C GLY A 161 33.04 -6.12 -20.20
N VAL A 162 32.04 -6.61 -19.46
CA VAL A 162 31.28 -7.81 -19.84
C VAL A 162 30.05 -7.37 -20.62
N THR A 163 30.16 -7.38 -21.95
CA THR A 163 29.15 -6.85 -22.87
C THR A 163 28.38 -7.91 -23.65
N GLU A 164 28.62 -9.19 -23.35
CA GLU A 164 27.92 -10.30 -24.00
C GLU A 164 26.42 -10.23 -23.73
N GLU A 165 25.62 -10.28 -24.81
CA GLU A 165 24.17 -10.26 -24.71
C GLU A 165 23.67 -11.50 -23.97
N THR A 166 22.81 -11.27 -22.98
CA THR A 166 22.20 -12.36 -22.20
C THR A 166 20.73 -12.51 -22.54
N ILE A 167 20.18 -13.70 -22.28
CA ILE A 167 18.74 -13.93 -22.40
C ILE A 167 17.93 -13.02 -21.47
N TYR A 168 18.46 -12.67 -20.29
CA TYR A 168 17.84 -11.69 -19.40
C TYR A 168 17.70 -10.31 -20.07
N HIS A 169 18.72 -9.85 -20.80
CA HIS A 169 18.67 -8.60 -21.55
C HIS A 169 17.61 -8.64 -22.66
N ARG A 170 17.59 -9.70 -23.47
CA ARG A 170 16.58 -9.86 -24.53
C ARG A 170 15.15 -9.88 -23.99
N LEU A 171 14.90 -10.65 -22.93
CA LEU A 171 13.56 -10.75 -22.33
C LEU A 171 13.15 -9.47 -21.61
N TYR A 172 14.09 -8.76 -20.98
CA TYR A 172 13.85 -7.43 -20.40
C TYR A 172 13.42 -6.42 -21.47
N GLN A 173 14.14 -6.36 -22.60
CA GLN A 173 13.78 -5.48 -23.73
C GLN A 173 12.42 -5.84 -24.36
N ALA A 174 12.08 -7.13 -24.40
CA ALA A 174 10.78 -7.60 -24.88
C ALA A 174 9.63 -7.33 -23.88
N GLY A 175 9.93 -6.97 -22.63
CA GLY A 175 8.93 -6.78 -21.58
C GLY A 175 8.26 -8.07 -21.09
N ASP A 176 8.84 -9.24 -21.37
CA ASP A 176 8.27 -10.54 -21.00
C ASP A 176 8.71 -10.98 -19.60
N VAL A 177 8.05 -10.43 -18.59
CA VAL A 177 8.33 -10.72 -17.18
C VAL A 177 8.08 -12.19 -16.82
N ILE A 178 7.11 -12.84 -17.48
CA ILE A 178 6.79 -14.24 -17.20
C ILE A 178 7.91 -15.15 -17.71
N ALA A 179 8.41 -14.91 -18.92
CA ALA A 179 9.57 -15.63 -19.44
C ALA A 179 10.83 -15.39 -18.59
N LEU A 180 11.04 -14.15 -18.11
CA LEU A 180 12.12 -13.83 -17.18
C LEU A 180 12.06 -14.69 -15.90
N LEU A 181 10.89 -14.74 -15.26
CA LEU A 181 10.67 -15.51 -14.04
C LEU A 181 10.87 -17.02 -14.25
N LYS A 182 10.38 -17.55 -15.37
CA LYS A 182 10.58 -18.96 -15.73
C LYS A 182 12.06 -19.27 -15.94
N HIS A 183 12.75 -18.45 -16.73
CA HIS A 183 14.17 -18.64 -17.01
C HIS A 183 15.03 -18.55 -15.74
N LEU A 184 14.74 -17.56 -14.88
CA LEU A 184 15.38 -17.41 -13.57
C LEU A 184 15.21 -18.67 -12.73
N ASN A 185 13.98 -19.15 -12.59
CA ASN A 185 13.69 -20.35 -11.80
C ASN A 185 14.36 -21.60 -12.38
N GLU A 186 14.37 -21.77 -13.70
CA GLU A 186 15.10 -22.86 -14.37
C GLU A 186 16.60 -22.79 -14.10
N GLN A 187 17.22 -21.61 -14.19
CA GLN A 187 18.67 -21.46 -13.96
C GLN A 187 19.04 -21.73 -12.50
N ILE A 188 18.26 -21.22 -11.54
CA ILE A 188 18.47 -21.47 -10.10
C ILE A 188 18.37 -22.96 -9.75
N ASN A 189 17.49 -23.69 -10.43
CA ASN A 189 17.24 -25.10 -10.15
C ASN A 189 18.15 -26.07 -10.92
N LYS A 190 18.89 -25.59 -11.94
CA LYS A 190 19.86 -26.43 -12.67
C LYS A 190 21.05 -26.76 -11.76
N SER A 191 21.54 -27.99 -11.86
CA SER A 191 22.69 -28.49 -11.09
C SER A 191 24.06 -27.93 -11.54
N GLY A 192 24.09 -26.92 -12.41
CA GLY A 192 25.33 -26.29 -12.88
C GLY A 192 25.84 -25.24 -11.90
N GLU A 193 27.15 -25.00 -11.91
CA GLU A 193 27.76 -23.92 -11.15
C GLU A 193 27.38 -22.56 -11.76
N LEU A 194 26.82 -21.68 -10.94
CA LEU A 194 26.58 -20.28 -11.31
C LEU A 194 27.91 -19.54 -11.32
N LYS A 195 28.09 -18.66 -12.31
CA LYS A 195 29.23 -17.75 -12.35
C LYS A 195 28.89 -16.46 -11.60
N TRP A 196 29.90 -15.80 -11.07
CA TRP A 196 29.72 -14.54 -10.35
C TRP A 196 29.06 -13.42 -11.15
N ASP A 197 29.22 -13.43 -12.48
CA ASP A 197 28.62 -12.44 -13.36
C ASP A 197 27.26 -12.87 -13.94
N ASP A 198 26.75 -14.06 -13.58
CA ASP A 198 25.38 -14.46 -13.92
C ASP A 198 24.34 -13.66 -13.13
N PHE A 199 23.17 -13.41 -13.72
CA PHE A 199 22.11 -12.66 -13.03
C PHE A 199 21.65 -13.32 -11.71
N PRO A 200 21.42 -14.65 -11.61
CA PRO A 200 21.05 -15.27 -10.33
C PRO A 200 22.10 -15.08 -9.22
N ALA A 201 23.40 -15.00 -9.57
CA ALA A 201 24.46 -14.72 -8.61
C ALA A 201 24.36 -13.28 -8.07
N TYR A 202 24.12 -12.32 -8.97
CA TYR A 202 23.88 -10.93 -8.58
C TYR A 202 22.58 -10.76 -7.77
N LEU A 203 21.50 -11.42 -8.18
CA LEU A 203 20.22 -11.42 -7.46
C LEU A 203 20.36 -12.02 -6.06
N TRP A 204 21.13 -13.10 -5.91
CA TRP A 204 21.48 -13.66 -4.60
C TRP A 204 22.21 -12.62 -3.76
N ALA A 205 23.24 -11.98 -4.30
CA ALA A 205 24.03 -10.99 -3.58
C ALA A 205 23.21 -9.76 -3.19
N ALA A 206 22.35 -9.26 -4.09
CA ALA A 206 21.41 -8.19 -3.81
C ALA A 206 20.41 -8.58 -2.70
N SER A 207 19.93 -9.83 -2.70
CA SER A 207 19.02 -10.35 -1.67
C SER A 207 19.70 -10.53 -0.32
N ILE A 208 20.94 -11.02 -0.30
CA ILE A 208 21.80 -11.05 0.90
C ILE A 208 21.98 -9.64 1.44
N PHE A 209 22.38 -8.71 0.59
CA PHE A 209 22.65 -7.34 0.99
C PHE A 209 21.39 -6.66 1.52
N THR A 210 20.27 -6.80 0.84
CA THR A 210 19.00 -6.20 1.27
C THR A 210 18.49 -6.78 2.60
N SER A 211 18.75 -8.07 2.87
CA SER A 211 18.29 -8.73 4.09
C SER A 211 19.25 -8.58 5.28
N ARG A 212 20.51 -8.16 5.07
CA ARG A 212 21.58 -8.21 6.09
C ARG A 212 22.40 -6.93 6.23
N ALA A 213 22.30 -5.99 5.30
CA ALA A 213 23.10 -4.77 5.34
C ALA A 213 22.58 -3.76 6.38
N PHE A 214 23.49 -2.95 6.88
CA PHE A 214 23.24 -1.88 7.85
C PHE A 214 23.56 -0.53 7.22
N PRO A 215 22.81 0.54 7.58
CA PRO A 215 22.98 1.84 6.96
C PRO A 215 24.36 2.44 7.30
N ARG A 216 25.07 2.93 6.27
CA ARG A 216 26.43 3.48 6.36
C ARG A 216 26.52 4.73 7.23
N ILE A 217 25.40 5.41 7.46
CA ILE A 217 25.27 6.59 8.35
C ILE A 217 25.66 6.30 9.81
N VAL A 218 25.70 5.02 10.22
CA VAL A 218 26.20 4.62 11.55
C VAL A 218 27.71 4.88 11.69
N MET A 219 28.44 4.95 10.57
CA MET A 219 29.89 5.14 10.52
C MET A 219 30.27 6.55 10.02
N PRO A 220 31.47 7.08 10.35
CA PRO A 220 31.91 8.41 9.94
C PRO A 220 31.92 8.58 8.42
N GLY A 221 31.48 9.75 7.94
CA GLY A 221 31.43 10.08 6.51
C GLY A 221 30.25 9.46 5.75
N GLY A 222 29.31 8.79 6.43
CA GLY A 222 28.09 8.30 5.81
C GLY A 222 27.10 9.44 5.61
N ASN A 223 26.96 9.91 4.36
CA ASN A 223 26.07 11.03 4.01
C ASN A 223 24.82 10.59 3.25
N ASP A 224 24.84 9.41 2.63
CA ASP A 224 23.70 8.83 1.93
C ASP A 224 23.01 7.79 2.84
N ILE A 225 21.71 7.99 3.08
CA ILE A 225 20.88 7.07 3.87
C ILE A 225 20.67 5.73 3.17
N ASN A 226 20.84 5.68 1.85
CA ASN A 226 20.68 4.48 1.03
C ASN A 226 21.99 3.69 0.89
N GLU A 227 23.13 4.25 1.27
CA GLU A 227 24.39 3.52 1.30
C GLU A 227 24.44 2.62 2.54
N ALA A 228 24.90 1.39 2.38
CA ALA A 228 24.93 0.39 3.42
C ALA A 228 26.19 -0.48 3.37
N PHE A 229 26.37 -1.35 4.37
CA PHE A 229 27.49 -2.29 4.46
C PHE A 229 27.04 -3.61 5.09
N LEU A 230 27.77 -4.70 4.83
CA LEU A 230 27.58 -5.96 5.57
C LEU A 230 28.37 -5.95 6.88
N TYR A 231 27.71 -6.44 7.92
CA TYR A 231 28.17 -6.37 9.30
C TYR A 231 28.27 -7.77 9.91
N PRO A 232 29.36 -8.52 9.63
CA PRO A 232 29.50 -9.90 10.08
C PRO A 232 29.31 -10.05 11.59
N VAL A 233 28.77 -11.20 12.02
CA VAL A 233 28.37 -11.52 13.41
C VAL A 233 27.06 -10.83 13.81
N VAL A 234 26.94 -9.52 13.64
CA VAL A 234 25.72 -8.79 14.02
C VAL A 234 24.56 -9.09 13.07
N ASP A 235 24.83 -9.32 11.79
CA ASP A 235 23.83 -9.72 10.78
C ASP A 235 23.29 -11.15 10.96
N LEU A 236 23.80 -11.91 11.95
CA LEU A 236 23.24 -13.20 12.38
C LEU A 236 22.05 -13.04 13.33
N LEU A 237 21.83 -11.86 13.90
CA LEU A 237 20.72 -11.59 14.80
C LEU A 237 19.41 -11.51 14.03
N ASN A 238 18.39 -12.26 14.47
CA ASN A 238 17.07 -12.22 13.84
C ASN A 238 16.31 -10.93 14.13
N HIS A 239 15.29 -10.65 13.33
CA HIS A 239 14.45 -9.49 13.46
C HIS A 239 13.24 -9.69 14.37
N SER A 240 12.92 -8.67 15.15
CA SER A 240 11.61 -8.50 15.76
C SER A 240 11.24 -7.01 15.82
N ASN A 241 10.04 -6.67 15.34
CA ASN A 241 9.49 -5.30 15.41
C ASN A 241 9.39 -4.82 16.87
N GLY A 242 9.57 -3.52 17.09
CA GLY A 242 9.49 -2.87 18.40
C GLY A 242 10.68 -3.14 19.34
N LYS A 243 11.70 -3.90 18.92
CA LYS A 243 12.91 -4.13 19.72
C LYS A 243 13.80 -2.90 19.78
N LYS A 244 14.31 -2.60 20.97
CA LYS A 244 15.15 -1.44 21.26
C LYS A 244 16.61 -1.84 21.21
N VAL A 245 17.24 -1.54 20.08
CA VAL A 245 18.66 -1.82 19.84
C VAL A 245 19.39 -0.54 19.46
N LYS A 246 20.69 -0.53 19.69
CA LYS A 246 21.57 0.59 19.35
C LYS A 246 22.77 0.08 18.58
N TRP A 247 23.07 0.76 17.47
CA TRP A 247 24.33 0.63 16.76
C TRP A 247 25.14 1.90 16.97
N SER A 248 26.42 1.75 17.30
CA SER A 248 27.31 2.89 17.54
C SER A 248 28.69 2.62 16.99
N TYR A 249 29.30 3.64 16.38
CA TYR A 249 30.69 3.59 15.96
C TYR A 249 31.61 4.21 17.01
N ASP A 250 32.70 3.52 17.32
CA ASP A 250 33.81 4.01 18.13
C ASP A 250 34.99 4.35 17.22
N ALA A 251 35.31 5.64 17.11
CA ALA A 251 36.41 6.12 16.27
C ALA A 251 37.80 5.78 16.81
N THR A 252 37.93 5.56 18.11
CA THR A 252 39.23 5.22 18.72
C THR A 252 39.58 3.76 18.44
N ARG A 253 38.59 2.87 18.53
CA ARG A 253 38.77 1.43 18.25
C ARG A 253 38.53 1.06 16.79
N GLU A 254 37.99 1.98 16.00
CA GLU A 254 37.46 1.76 14.65
C GLU A 254 36.48 0.58 14.58
N THR A 255 35.62 0.43 15.58
CA THR A 255 34.64 -0.66 15.69
C THR A 255 33.22 -0.15 15.57
N VAL A 256 32.34 -0.92 14.96
CA VAL A 256 30.89 -0.76 15.11
C VAL A 256 30.44 -1.72 16.21
N SER A 257 29.62 -1.24 17.15
CA SER A 257 29.08 -2.03 18.26
C SER A 257 27.55 -2.14 18.20
N PHE A 258 27.05 -3.30 18.62
CA PHE A 258 25.63 -3.59 18.86
C PHE A 258 25.36 -3.68 20.37
N ALA A 259 24.30 -3.00 20.82
CA ALA A 259 23.81 -3.06 22.18
C ALA A 259 22.27 -3.16 22.20
N ILE A 260 21.74 -3.70 23.30
CA ILE A 260 20.30 -3.69 23.58
C ILE A 260 19.97 -2.59 24.60
N SER A 261 18.75 -2.04 24.50
CA SER A 261 18.20 -1.03 25.41
C SER A 261 16.86 -1.50 25.98
N GLU A 262 16.77 -2.80 26.26
CA GLU A 262 15.64 -3.46 26.90
C GLU A 262 16.14 -4.64 27.76
N LYS A 263 15.26 -5.15 28.64
CA LYS A 263 15.56 -6.34 29.44
C LYS A 263 15.32 -7.60 28.61
N VAL A 264 16.28 -8.53 28.61
CA VAL A 264 16.16 -9.85 27.97
C VAL A 264 16.37 -10.92 29.03
N LYS A 265 15.47 -11.91 29.13
CA LYS A 265 15.59 -12.97 30.15
C LYS A 265 16.62 -14.01 29.70
N ALA A 266 17.17 -14.73 30.67
CA ALA A 266 17.98 -15.91 30.38
C ALA A 266 17.17 -16.91 29.55
N GLY A 267 17.76 -17.41 28.47
CA GLY A 267 17.15 -18.31 27.51
C GLY A 267 16.35 -17.64 26.38
N ASP A 268 16.07 -16.34 26.48
CA ASP A 268 15.37 -15.62 25.41
C ASP A 268 16.33 -15.26 24.27
N GLU A 269 15.78 -15.21 23.05
CA GLU A 269 16.51 -14.79 21.86
C GLU A 269 16.78 -13.27 21.87
N ILE A 270 17.98 -12.90 21.45
CA ILE A 270 18.43 -11.53 21.26
C ILE A 270 18.14 -11.15 19.81
N PHE A 271 17.19 -10.25 19.65
CA PHE A 271 16.77 -9.76 18.36
C PHE A 271 17.46 -8.44 18.00
N ASN A 272 17.67 -8.26 16.70
CA ASN A 272 17.87 -6.96 16.08
C ASN A 272 16.50 -6.35 15.68
N ASN A 273 16.50 -5.06 15.34
CA ASN A 273 15.37 -4.40 14.73
C ASN A 273 15.78 -3.85 13.36
N TYR A 274 15.08 -4.27 12.29
CA TYR A 274 15.39 -3.90 10.90
C TYR A 274 14.64 -2.62 10.47
N GLY A 275 14.09 -1.91 11.46
CA GLY A 275 13.00 -0.97 11.31
C GLY A 275 11.66 -1.68 11.45
N ASP A 276 10.65 -0.95 11.90
CA ASP A 276 9.30 -1.48 12.01
C ASP A 276 8.69 -1.64 10.60
N ARG A 277 8.73 -2.87 10.06
CA ARG A 277 8.39 -3.15 8.65
C ARG A 277 7.04 -3.87 8.50
N SER A 278 6.37 -3.59 7.38
CA SER A 278 5.15 -4.29 6.97
C SER A 278 5.42 -5.71 6.48
N ASN A 279 4.39 -6.56 6.45
CA ASN A 279 4.54 -7.92 5.95
C ASN A 279 4.87 -7.97 4.45
N GLU A 280 4.42 -6.99 3.67
CA GLU A 280 4.82 -6.87 2.26
C GLU A 280 6.33 -6.64 2.14
N HIS A 281 6.87 -5.71 2.94
CA HIS A 281 8.29 -5.40 2.97
C HIS A 281 9.11 -6.58 3.53
N LEU A 282 8.67 -7.17 4.65
CA LEU A 282 9.33 -8.33 5.25
C LEU A 282 9.41 -9.50 4.26
N LEU A 283 8.33 -9.77 3.53
CA LEU A 283 8.29 -10.88 2.60
C LEU A 283 9.15 -10.61 1.36
N LEU A 284 9.08 -9.40 0.80
CA LEU A 284 9.86 -9.03 -0.38
C LEU A 284 11.37 -9.01 -0.13
N HIS A 285 11.80 -8.52 1.04
CA HIS A 285 13.20 -8.24 1.33
C HIS A 285 13.87 -9.27 2.23
N TYR A 286 13.12 -9.97 3.08
CA TYR A 286 13.66 -10.94 4.05
C TYR A 286 13.07 -12.35 3.90
N GLY A 287 12.03 -12.53 3.10
CA GLY A 287 11.47 -13.86 2.80
C GLY A 287 10.53 -14.44 3.85
N PHE A 288 10.02 -13.61 4.77
CA PHE A 288 9.05 -14.05 5.77
C PHE A 288 7.95 -13.02 6.02
N ALA A 289 6.83 -13.46 6.60
CA ALA A 289 5.78 -12.60 7.11
C ALA A 289 5.46 -13.01 8.56
N ILE A 290 5.12 -12.03 9.40
CA ILE A 290 4.83 -12.23 10.82
C ILE A 290 3.34 -12.04 11.11
N SER A 291 2.81 -12.93 11.94
CA SER A 291 1.42 -12.87 12.41
C SER A 291 1.21 -11.66 13.31
N ASN A 292 0.03 -11.05 13.23
CA ASN A 292 -0.35 -9.91 14.09
C ASN A 292 0.66 -8.74 14.09
N ASN A 293 1.26 -8.48 12.93
CA ASN A 293 2.13 -7.32 12.77
C ASN A 293 1.34 -6.01 12.97
N GLU A 294 1.68 -5.25 14.00
CA GLU A 294 1.06 -3.95 14.31
C GLU A 294 1.53 -2.84 13.36
N PHE A 295 2.71 -3.03 12.76
CA PHE A 295 3.33 -2.13 11.78
C PHE A 295 3.03 -2.56 10.34
N ASP A 296 2.05 -3.45 10.16
CA ASP A 296 1.64 -3.85 8.82
C ASP A 296 0.93 -2.71 8.10
N VAL A 297 1.13 -2.67 6.79
CA VAL A 297 0.41 -1.75 5.90
C VAL A 297 -0.09 -2.54 4.69
N ALA A 298 -1.19 -2.08 4.11
CA ALA A 298 -1.64 -2.51 2.80
C ALA A 298 -1.41 -1.40 1.80
N THR A 299 -0.72 -1.71 0.70
CA THR A 299 -0.55 -0.77 -0.41
C THR A 299 -1.81 -0.79 -1.27
N MET A 300 -2.35 0.38 -1.57
CA MET A 300 -3.39 0.56 -2.57
C MET A 300 -2.83 1.33 -3.77
N SER A 301 -2.44 0.57 -4.79
CA SER A 301 -1.96 1.13 -6.07
C SER A 301 -3.14 1.50 -6.97
N LEU A 302 -3.25 2.77 -7.37
CA LEU A 302 -4.31 3.30 -8.24
C LEU A 302 -3.69 3.85 -9.52
N ARG A 303 -4.08 3.29 -10.67
CA ARG A 303 -3.71 3.84 -11.97
C ARG A 303 -4.77 4.86 -12.40
N LEU A 304 -4.35 6.09 -12.66
CA LEU A 304 -5.26 7.20 -12.96
C LEU A 304 -4.83 7.91 -14.24
N PRO A 305 -5.77 8.44 -15.05
CA PRO A 305 -5.43 9.32 -16.16
C PRO A 305 -4.66 10.55 -15.67
N LYS A 306 -3.68 11.01 -16.46
CA LYS A 306 -2.87 12.19 -16.13
C LYS A 306 -3.71 13.44 -15.86
N GLU A 307 -4.79 13.61 -16.61
CA GLU A 307 -5.74 14.73 -16.44
C GLU A 307 -6.43 14.68 -15.08
N SER A 308 -6.85 13.49 -14.62
CA SER A 308 -7.48 13.32 -13.30
C SER A 308 -6.51 13.66 -12.17
N LEU A 309 -5.24 13.25 -12.30
CA LEU A 309 -4.19 13.59 -11.34
C LEU A 309 -3.88 15.09 -11.33
N ALA A 310 -3.80 15.72 -12.50
CA ALA A 310 -3.59 17.16 -12.62
C ALA A 310 -4.73 17.96 -11.98
N LYS A 311 -5.99 17.54 -12.22
CA LYS A 311 -7.17 18.14 -11.59
C LYS A 311 -7.14 18.00 -10.07
N ALA A 312 -6.82 16.81 -9.55
CA ALA A 312 -6.68 16.58 -8.11
C ALA A 312 -5.59 17.47 -7.49
N LYS A 313 -4.42 17.57 -8.12
CA LYS A 313 -3.34 18.47 -7.66
C LYS A 313 -3.77 19.94 -7.65
N ALA A 314 -4.47 20.40 -8.69
CA ALA A 314 -5.00 21.76 -8.76
C ALA A 314 -6.03 22.08 -7.66
N LEU A 315 -6.73 21.05 -7.17
CA LEU A 315 -7.65 21.12 -6.03
C LEU A 315 -6.96 20.98 -4.66
N GLY A 316 -5.63 20.91 -4.63
CA GLY A 316 -4.82 20.87 -3.40
C GLY A 316 -4.51 19.47 -2.87
N VAL A 317 -4.88 18.40 -3.59
CA VAL A 317 -4.56 17.03 -3.17
C VAL A 317 -3.04 16.82 -3.22
N LYS A 318 -2.45 16.51 -2.07
CA LYS A 318 -1.00 16.30 -1.93
C LYS A 318 -0.63 14.85 -2.20
N PHE A 319 0.26 14.65 -3.17
CA PHE A 319 0.88 13.36 -3.45
C PHE A 319 2.36 13.45 -3.11
N ASP A 320 2.87 12.45 -2.39
CA ASP A 320 4.31 12.27 -2.24
C ASP A 320 4.89 11.83 -3.58
N GLU A 321 5.99 12.45 -4.02
CA GLU A 321 6.68 12.05 -5.26
C GLU A 321 7.13 10.60 -5.19
N ALA A 322 7.54 10.11 -4.01
CA ALA A 322 7.91 8.70 -3.81
C ALA A 322 6.73 7.74 -4.02
N SER A 323 5.50 8.23 -3.93
CA SER A 323 4.27 7.45 -4.12
C SER A 323 3.79 7.45 -5.58
N LEU A 324 4.40 8.26 -6.46
CA LEU A 324 4.07 8.37 -7.88
C LEU A 324 5.06 7.56 -8.72
N ILE A 325 4.59 6.49 -9.35
CA ILE A 325 5.37 5.70 -10.29
C ILE A 325 4.58 5.66 -11.60
N ASP A 326 5.09 6.34 -12.62
CA ASP A 326 4.39 6.59 -13.89
C ASP A 326 3.01 7.22 -13.66
N ASP A 327 1.94 6.58 -14.15
CA ASP A 327 0.53 6.97 -13.96
C ASP A 327 -0.12 6.27 -12.75
N THR A 328 0.68 5.69 -11.85
CA THR A 328 0.21 4.96 -10.66
C THR A 328 0.53 5.73 -9.39
N VAL A 329 -0.48 5.91 -8.54
CA VAL A 329 -0.35 6.48 -7.19
C VAL A 329 -0.49 5.37 -6.17
N ASN A 330 0.44 5.26 -5.24
CA ASN A 330 0.38 4.29 -4.15
C ASN A 330 -0.05 4.97 -2.85
N PHE A 331 -1.01 4.37 -2.14
CA PHE A 331 -1.41 4.80 -0.80
C PHE A 331 -1.18 3.67 0.19
N GLU A 332 -0.57 3.97 1.33
CA GLU A 332 -0.39 2.99 2.40
C GLU A 332 -1.52 3.12 3.42
N ILE A 333 -2.18 2.00 3.71
CA ILE A 333 -3.23 1.91 4.71
C ILE A 333 -2.66 1.11 5.89
N PRO A 334 -2.49 1.72 7.08
CA PRO A 334 -1.93 1.04 8.24
C PRO A 334 -2.85 -0.06 8.80
N ALA A 335 -2.30 -0.89 9.68
CA ALA A 335 -3.03 -1.97 10.37
C ALA A 335 -4.31 -1.51 11.10
N SER A 336 -4.35 -0.24 11.53
CA SER A 336 -5.54 0.40 12.13
C SER A 336 -6.70 0.59 11.14
N GLY A 337 -6.44 0.46 9.83
CA GLY A 337 -7.38 0.76 8.76
C GLY A 337 -7.74 2.25 8.66
N GLU A 338 -6.96 3.13 9.27
CA GLU A 338 -7.12 4.56 9.08
C GLU A 338 -6.81 4.95 7.63
N LEU A 339 -7.64 5.81 7.05
CA LEU A 339 -7.49 6.21 5.65
C LEU A 339 -6.61 7.46 5.58
N PRO A 340 -5.56 7.47 4.74
CA PRO A 340 -4.80 8.68 4.45
C PRO A 340 -5.73 9.82 4.00
N ALA A 341 -5.51 11.04 4.50
CA ALA A 341 -6.35 12.19 4.18
C ALA A 341 -6.35 12.49 2.66
N ASN A 342 -5.16 12.45 2.05
CA ASN A 342 -5.00 12.65 0.61
C ASN A 342 -5.69 11.58 -0.25
N LEU A 343 -5.88 10.36 0.27
CA LEU A 343 -6.67 9.34 -0.40
C LEU A 343 -8.16 9.69 -0.43
N VAL A 344 -8.69 10.17 0.70
CA VAL A 344 -10.09 10.62 0.78
C VAL A 344 -10.33 11.84 -0.10
N GLU A 345 -9.39 12.79 -0.07
CA GLU A 345 -9.40 13.98 -0.94
C GLU A 345 -9.34 13.61 -2.43
N LEU A 346 -8.46 12.67 -2.82
CA LEU A 346 -8.42 12.17 -4.19
C LEU A 346 -9.80 11.64 -4.62
N PHE A 347 -10.40 10.75 -3.85
CA PHE A 347 -11.73 10.22 -4.18
C PHE A 347 -12.81 11.29 -4.17
N SER A 348 -12.73 12.29 -3.29
CA SER A 348 -13.63 13.44 -3.33
C SER A 348 -13.49 14.22 -4.63
N SER A 349 -12.25 14.52 -5.06
CA SER A 349 -11.96 15.28 -6.28
C SER A 349 -12.42 14.57 -7.57
N LEU A 350 -12.31 13.23 -7.59
CA LEU A 350 -12.74 12.40 -8.71
C LEU A 350 -14.28 12.36 -8.85
N HIS A 351 -15.01 12.62 -7.76
CA HIS A 351 -16.47 12.57 -7.71
C HIS A 351 -17.13 13.96 -7.65
N MET A 352 -16.35 15.00 -7.94
CA MET A 352 -16.88 16.34 -8.13
C MET A 352 -17.67 16.45 -9.45
N LEU A 353 -18.83 17.10 -9.39
CA LEU A 353 -19.57 17.52 -10.56
C LEU A 353 -18.84 18.66 -11.28
N SER A 354 -19.11 18.84 -12.57
CA SER A 354 -18.59 19.98 -13.35
C SER A 354 -19.02 21.34 -12.79
N SER A 355 -20.13 21.38 -12.04
CA SER A 355 -20.63 22.58 -11.38
C SER A 355 -19.92 22.90 -10.05
N GLU A 356 -19.10 22.00 -9.52
CA GLU A 356 -18.41 22.17 -8.24
C GLU A 356 -17.01 22.76 -8.45
N LYS A 357 -16.72 23.85 -7.75
CA LYS A 357 -15.41 24.53 -7.80
C LYS A 357 -14.44 24.05 -6.73
N PHE A 358 -14.94 23.34 -5.73
CA PHE A 358 -14.20 22.81 -4.58
C PHE A 358 -14.82 21.47 -4.15
N MET A 359 -14.09 20.69 -3.37
CA MET A 359 -14.59 19.43 -2.80
C MET A 359 -15.70 19.70 -1.80
N THR A 360 -16.92 19.31 -2.15
CA THR A 360 -18.12 19.44 -1.32
C THR A 360 -18.32 18.21 -0.44
N VAL A 361 -19.13 18.36 0.61
CA VAL A 361 -19.60 17.22 1.42
C VAL A 361 -20.22 16.11 0.57
N ARG A 362 -21.00 16.46 -0.46
CA ARG A 362 -21.60 15.50 -1.42
C ARG A 362 -20.52 14.71 -2.16
N SER A 363 -19.58 15.41 -2.78
CA SER A 363 -18.48 14.79 -3.54
C SER A 363 -17.64 13.87 -2.65
N THR A 364 -17.39 14.26 -1.39
CA THR A 364 -16.65 13.44 -0.43
C THR A 364 -17.41 12.18 -0.04
N LEU A 365 -18.72 12.28 0.23
CA LEU A 365 -19.53 11.12 0.59
C LEU A 365 -19.64 10.11 -0.57
N HIS A 366 -19.82 10.58 -1.81
CA HIS A 366 -19.74 9.72 -3.00
C HIS A 366 -18.36 9.12 -3.20
N GLY A 367 -17.31 9.92 -2.99
CA GLY A 367 -15.92 9.43 -3.03
C GLY A 367 -15.68 8.32 -2.02
N LEU A 368 -16.21 8.45 -0.80
CA LEU A 368 -16.15 7.43 0.24
C LEU A 368 -16.94 6.16 -0.11
N ASP A 369 -18.07 6.26 -0.81
CA ASP A 369 -18.81 5.07 -1.29
C ASP A 369 -18.02 4.28 -2.34
N GLN A 370 -17.39 4.99 -3.29
CA GLN A 370 -16.54 4.34 -4.28
C GLN A 370 -15.29 3.75 -3.65
N LEU A 371 -14.65 4.48 -2.74
CA LEU A 371 -13.51 3.96 -1.98
C LEU A 371 -13.91 2.74 -1.16
N HIS A 372 -15.06 2.76 -0.48
CA HIS A 372 -15.57 1.61 0.27
C HIS A 372 -15.75 0.38 -0.63
N SER A 373 -16.36 0.57 -1.80
CA SER A 373 -16.58 -0.51 -2.76
C SER A 373 -15.26 -1.08 -3.30
N LEU A 374 -14.27 -0.23 -3.58
CA LEU A 374 -12.92 -0.64 -3.99
C LEU A 374 -12.18 -1.42 -2.89
N LEU A 375 -12.22 -0.92 -1.65
CA LEU A 375 -11.62 -1.59 -0.49
C LEU A 375 -12.29 -2.95 -0.24
N GLN A 376 -13.62 -3.05 -0.40
CA GLN A 376 -14.34 -4.31 -0.30
C GLN A 376 -13.91 -5.30 -1.40
N GLN A 377 -13.72 -4.83 -2.63
CA GLN A 377 -13.21 -5.65 -3.72
C GLN A 377 -11.80 -6.17 -3.42
N LYS A 378 -10.91 -5.30 -2.95
CA LYS A 378 -9.54 -5.68 -2.51
C LYS A 378 -9.59 -6.70 -1.37
N ALA A 379 -10.40 -6.50 -0.34
CA ALA A 379 -10.56 -7.46 0.75
C ALA A 379 -11.05 -8.84 0.28
N LYS A 380 -11.92 -8.89 -0.75
CA LYS A 380 -12.39 -10.14 -1.36
C LYS A 380 -11.29 -10.90 -2.08
N VAL A 381 -10.35 -10.22 -2.74
CA VAL A 381 -9.18 -10.87 -3.40
C VAL A 381 -8.42 -11.73 -2.38
N PHE A 382 -8.20 -11.21 -1.17
CA PHE A 382 -7.47 -11.91 -0.12
C PHE A 382 -8.31 -12.91 0.71
N LYS A 383 -9.61 -13.06 0.42
CA LYS A 383 -10.49 -14.04 1.09
C LYS A 383 -10.40 -15.43 0.47
N GLN A 384 -9.77 -15.56 -0.70
CA GLN A 384 -9.71 -16.80 -1.46
C GLN A 384 -9.01 -17.93 -0.70
N ALA A 385 -9.38 -19.18 -1.00
CA ALA A 385 -8.71 -20.36 -0.47
C ALA A 385 -7.23 -20.35 -0.90
N ILE A 386 -6.38 -21.02 -0.11
CA ILE A 386 -4.97 -21.18 -0.45
C ILE A 386 -4.90 -21.89 -1.82
N PRO A 387 -4.24 -21.28 -2.83
CA PRO A 387 -4.13 -21.90 -4.15
C PRO A 387 -3.47 -23.27 -4.08
N ALA A 388 -4.04 -24.26 -4.77
CA ALA A 388 -3.51 -25.63 -4.81
C ALA A 388 -2.10 -25.74 -5.42
N ALA A 389 -1.67 -24.71 -6.16
CA ALA A 389 -0.32 -24.60 -6.69
C ALA A 389 0.75 -24.43 -5.59
N LEU A 390 0.38 -23.87 -4.43
CA LEU A 390 1.28 -23.67 -3.29
C LEU A 390 1.53 -25.01 -2.59
N LYS A 391 2.78 -25.45 -2.59
CA LYS A 391 3.21 -26.76 -2.06
C LYS A 391 4.30 -26.62 -1.02
N THR A 392 5.15 -25.60 -1.17
CA THR A 392 6.31 -25.42 -0.30
C THR A 392 5.85 -24.86 1.05
N ALA A 393 6.14 -25.57 2.14
CA ALA A 393 5.55 -25.29 3.46
C ALA A 393 5.81 -23.85 3.97
N HIS A 394 7.04 -23.33 3.80
CA HIS A 394 7.35 -21.97 4.22
C HIS A 394 6.66 -20.91 3.33
N ILE A 395 6.54 -21.17 2.02
CA ILE A 395 5.81 -20.32 1.08
C ILE A 395 4.32 -20.27 1.46
N VAL A 396 3.71 -21.42 1.71
CA VAL A 396 2.30 -21.53 2.16
C VAL A 396 2.09 -20.72 3.45
N LYS A 397 3.01 -20.82 4.42
CA LYS A 397 2.95 -20.05 5.67
C LYS A 397 3.04 -18.54 5.43
N SER A 398 4.03 -18.08 4.67
CA SER A 398 4.23 -16.66 4.37
C SER A 398 3.06 -16.09 3.57
N TYR A 399 2.60 -16.80 2.53
CA TYR A 399 1.43 -16.44 1.73
C TYR A 399 0.18 -16.30 2.60
N LYS A 400 -0.12 -17.32 3.42
CA LYS A 400 -1.29 -17.30 4.31
C LYS A 400 -1.24 -16.12 5.28
N THR A 401 -0.08 -15.84 5.86
CA THR A 401 0.13 -14.76 6.81
C THR A 401 -0.08 -13.40 6.15
N TYR A 402 0.56 -13.17 5.00
CA TYR A 402 0.39 -11.97 4.19
C TYR A 402 -1.07 -11.77 3.76
N CYS A 403 -1.70 -12.75 3.12
CA CYS A 403 -3.08 -12.59 2.65
C CYS A 403 -4.06 -12.35 3.82
N SER A 404 -3.88 -13.04 4.94
CA SER A 404 -4.73 -12.84 6.12
C SER A 404 -4.60 -11.44 6.69
N SER A 405 -3.37 -10.90 6.76
CA SER A 405 -3.13 -9.55 7.26
C SER A 405 -3.68 -8.49 6.30
N GLN A 406 -3.40 -8.61 5.00
CA GLN A 406 -3.90 -7.68 3.98
C GLN A 406 -5.44 -7.65 3.96
N ARG A 407 -6.10 -8.81 4.02
CA ARG A 407 -7.56 -8.89 4.14
C ARG A 407 -8.08 -8.12 5.35
N ARG A 408 -7.44 -8.29 6.51
CA ARG A 408 -7.82 -7.62 7.75
C ARG A 408 -7.72 -6.11 7.59
N ILE A 409 -6.61 -5.60 7.05
CA ILE A 409 -6.38 -4.18 6.84
C ILE A 409 -7.47 -3.57 5.94
N PHE A 410 -7.72 -4.17 4.77
CA PHE A 410 -8.75 -3.67 3.86
C PHE A 410 -10.17 -3.76 4.45
N ALA A 411 -10.48 -4.81 5.22
CA ALA A 411 -11.76 -4.94 5.91
C ALA A 411 -11.95 -3.85 6.98
N THR A 412 -10.92 -3.59 7.80
CA THR A 412 -10.95 -2.52 8.80
C THR A 412 -11.04 -1.14 8.12
N ALA A 413 -10.35 -0.94 7.00
CA ALA A 413 -10.48 0.29 6.20
C ALA A 413 -11.90 0.51 5.66
N CYS A 414 -12.62 -0.56 5.27
CA CYS A 414 -14.04 -0.48 4.90
C CYS A 414 -14.92 0.00 6.06
N GLU A 415 -14.62 -0.42 7.29
CA GLU A 415 -15.34 0.06 8.48
C GLU A 415 -15.02 1.53 8.76
N THR A 416 -13.77 1.94 8.52
CA THR A 416 -13.34 3.34 8.63
C THR A 416 -14.08 4.26 7.66
N THR A 417 -14.32 3.86 6.40
CA THR A 417 -15.11 4.71 5.47
C THR A 417 -16.51 4.96 6.04
N ILE A 418 -17.18 3.94 6.59
CA ILE A 418 -18.51 4.07 7.20
C ILE A 418 -18.46 4.98 8.43
N ARG A 419 -17.42 4.86 9.27
CA ARG A 419 -17.23 5.74 10.43
C ARG A 419 -17.03 7.20 10.00
N GLN A 420 -16.25 7.45 8.96
CA GLN A 420 -16.04 8.79 8.40
C GLN A 420 -17.34 9.36 7.83
N GLN A 421 -18.10 8.58 7.05
CA GLN A 421 -19.43 9.01 6.56
C GLN A 421 -20.35 9.42 7.71
N LYS A 422 -20.45 8.59 8.78
CA LYS A 422 -21.25 8.94 9.97
C LYS A 422 -20.76 10.22 10.66
N SER A 423 -19.45 10.41 10.75
CA SER A 423 -18.84 11.62 11.32
C SER A 423 -19.19 12.86 10.51
N ILE A 424 -19.10 12.79 9.18
CA ILE A 424 -19.49 13.86 8.25
C ILE A 424 -20.96 14.20 8.43
N LEU A 425 -21.87 13.21 8.38
CA LEU A 425 -23.31 13.42 8.55
C LEU A 425 -23.66 14.06 9.90
N LYS A 426 -22.95 13.70 10.98
CA LYS A 426 -23.14 14.32 12.30
C LYS A 426 -22.75 15.79 12.33
N LYS A 427 -21.71 16.18 11.57
CA LYS A 427 -21.23 17.56 11.48
C LYS A 427 -22.12 18.42 10.59
N CYS A 428 -22.42 17.97 9.37
CA CYS A 428 -23.16 18.77 8.39
C CYS A 428 -24.68 18.77 8.60
N LYS A 429 -25.23 17.81 9.37
CA LYS A 429 -26.67 17.71 9.68
C LYS A 429 -27.56 17.86 8.43
N PRO A 430 -27.40 16.97 7.44
CA PRO A 430 -28.09 17.11 6.16
C PRO A 430 -29.59 16.85 6.32
N LEU A 431 -30.37 17.34 5.35
CA LEU A 431 -31.81 17.17 5.34
C LEU A 431 -32.15 15.74 4.91
N SER A 432 -32.55 14.91 5.87
CA SER A 432 -33.06 13.54 5.63
C SER A 432 -34.39 13.59 4.89
N PHE A 433 -34.50 12.86 3.79
CA PHE A 433 -35.76 12.77 3.06
C PHE A 433 -36.85 12.02 3.85
N LYS A 434 -36.47 11.11 4.75
CA LYS A 434 -37.40 10.48 5.68
C LYS A 434 -38.00 11.52 6.65
N THR A 435 -37.19 12.42 7.18
CA THR A 435 -37.66 13.54 8.02
C THR A 435 -38.57 14.48 7.25
N VAL A 436 -38.24 14.78 5.99
CA VAL A 436 -39.12 15.56 5.10
C VAL A 436 -40.50 14.91 4.99
N MET A 437 -40.57 13.62 4.63
CA MET A 437 -41.83 12.89 4.51
C MET A 437 -42.59 12.81 5.85
N ASN A 438 -41.90 12.78 6.98
CA ASN A 438 -42.56 12.76 8.28
C ASN A 438 -43.15 14.12 8.68
N ASN A 439 -42.49 15.22 8.33
CA ASN A 439 -42.86 16.57 8.78
C ASN A 439 -43.81 17.28 7.80
N ASP A 440 -43.62 17.12 6.50
CA ASP A 440 -44.48 17.72 5.47
C ASP A 440 -45.71 16.83 5.22
N LYS A 441 -46.67 16.89 6.15
CA LYS A 441 -47.89 16.06 6.08
C LYS A 441 -48.73 16.33 4.83
N LEU A 442 -48.75 17.57 4.36
CA LEU A 442 -49.47 17.93 3.13
C LEU A 442 -48.85 17.22 1.92
N PHE A 443 -47.51 17.19 1.83
CA PHE A 443 -46.83 16.44 0.78
C PHE A 443 -47.12 14.95 0.89
N SER A 444 -46.88 14.36 2.05
CA SER A 444 -46.95 12.91 2.25
C SER A 444 -48.35 12.36 2.02
N ASN A 445 -49.39 13.09 2.42
CA ASN A 445 -50.77 12.73 2.12
C ASN A 445 -51.04 12.82 0.61
N SER A 446 -50.49 13.81 -0.09
CA SER A 446 -50.61 13.89 -1.55
C SER A 446 -49.95 12.70 -2.24
N ILE A 447 -48.81 12.21 -1.73
CA ILE A 447 -48.10 11.04 -2.27
C ILE A 447 -48.88 9.75 -2.01
N LEU A 448 -49.50 9.60 -0.83
CA LEU A 448 -50.42 8.50 -0.55
C LEU A 448 -51.61 8.50 -1.52
N LEU A 449 -52.30 9.63 -1.69
CA LEU A 449 -53.47 9.75 -2.56
C LEU A 449 -53.14 9.58 -4.04
N ALA A 450 -51.97 10.08 -4.45
CA ALA A 450 -51.51 10.06 -5.83
C ALA A 450 -50.94 8.70 -6.26
N LEU A 451 -50.05 8.13 -5.46
CA LEU A 451 -49.18 7.01 -5.81
C LEU A 451 -49.48 5.75 -4.98
N GLY A 452 -50.42 5.81 -4.02
CA GLY A 452 -50.74 4.67 -3.16
C GLY A 452 -49.57 4.26 -2.26
N VAL A 453 -48.81 5.23 -1.75
CA VAL A 453 -47.62 5.02 -0.91
C VAL A 453 -47.91 5.50 0.52
N PRO A 454 -48.30 4.61 1.45
CA PRO A 454 -48.72 4.96 2.81
C PRO A 454 -47.56 5.20 3.78
N SER A 455 -46.33 4.82 3.42
CA SER A 455 -45.16 4.98 4.28
C SER A 455 -43.88 5.22 3.48
N TYR A 456 -42.87 5.77 4.16
CA TYR A 456 -41.54 5.97 3.59
C TYR A 456 -40.87 4.64 3.21
N GLU A 457 -41.04 3.60 4.02
CA GLU A 457 -40.50 2.27 3.75
C GLU A 457 -41.13 1.64 2.50
N GLU A 458 -42.44 1.82 2.30
CA GLU A 458 -43.12 1.33 1.09
C GLU A 458 -42.69 2.12 -0.16
N MET A 459 -42.39 3.42 -0.03
CA MET A 459 -41.83 4.22 -1.12
C MET A 459 -40.51 3.63 -1.63
N ILE A 460 -39.60 3.29 -0.71
CA ILE A 460 -38.31 2.65 -1.04
C ILE A 460 -38.57 1.28 -1.67
N HIS A 461 -39.46 0.47 -1.10
CA HIS A 461 -39.75 -0.88 -1.60
C HIS A 461 -40.31 -0.86 -3.03
N LYS A 462 -41.19 0.10 -3.35
CA LYS A 462 -41.74 0.29 -4.70
C LYS A 462 -40.77 0.96 -5.68
N GLY A 463 -39.58 1.38 -5.24
CA GLY A 463 -38.60 2.07 -6.08
C GLY A 463 -39.05 3.47 -6.52
N LEU A 464 -39.98 4.10 -5.80
CA LEU A 464 -40.57 5.40 -6.16
C LEU A 464 -39.79 6.60 -5.62
N THR A 465 -38.66 6.37 -4.93
CA THR A 465 -37.88 7.41 -4.25
C THR A 465 -37.52 8.58 -5.16
N GLN A 466 -36.99 8.33 -6.37
CA GLN A 466 -36.58 9.39 -7.29
C GLN A 466 -37.78 10.22 -7.77
N GLN A 467 -38.90 9.56 -8.10
CA GLN A 467 -40.14 10.20 -8.52
C GLN A 467 -40.70 11.12 -7.43
N VAL A 468 -40.74 10.63 -6.18
CA VAL A 468 -41.25 11.41 -5.05
C VAL A 468 -40.29 12.55 -4.69
N LEU A 469 -38.98 12.33 -4.78
CA LEU A 469 -37.99 13.37 -4.58
C LEU A 469 -38.12 14.49 -5.62
N LEU A 470 -38.29 14.16 -6.90
CA LEU A 470 -38.53 15.13 -7.98
C LEU A 470 -39.75 16.01 -7.68
N LEU A 471 -40.88 15.40 -7.29
CA LEU A 471 -42.09 16.14 -6.92
C LEU A 471 -41.84 17.10 -5.74
N TRP A 472 -41.10 16.64 -4.74
CA TRP A 472 -40.77 17.47 -3.58
C TRP A 472 -39.84 18.63 -3.94
N ILE A 473 -38.83 18.40 -4.78
CA ILE A 473 -37.90 19.44 -5.22
C ILE A 473 -38.62 20.50 -6.08
N VAL A 474 -39.52 20.12 -6.98
CA VAL A 474 -40.36 21.09 -7.72
C VAL A 474 -41.23 21.91 -6.76
N ARG A 475 -41.81 21.26 -5.75
CA ARG A 475 -42.55 21.96 -4.69
C ARG A 475 -41.69 22.98 -3.95
N MET A 476 -40.44 22.64 -3.64
CA MET A 476 -39.47 23.59 -3.06
C MET A 476 -39.12 24.73 -4.02
N GLY A 477 -39.02 24.47 -5.33
CA GLY A 477 -38.91 25.51 -6.36
C GLY A 477 -40.07 26.50 -6.31
N ASN A 478 -41.27 26.01 -6.04
CA ASN A 478 -42.50 26.78 -5.87
C ASN A 478 -42.73 27.33 -4.46
N MET A 479 -41.77 27.18 -3.52
CA MET A 479 -41.96 27.46 -2.10
C MET A 479 -42.63 28.82 -1.80
N LYS A 480 -42.24 29.88 -2.52
CA LYS A 480 -42.78 31.24 -2.35
C LYS A 480 -44.24 31.42 -2.79
N ALA A 481 -44.79 30.48 -3.56
CA ALA A 481 -46.19 30.48 -3.97
C ALA A 481 -47.12 29.85 -2.90
N TYR A 482 -46.56 29.11 -1.93
CA TYR A 482 -47.34 28.50 -0.86
C TYR A 482 -47.50 29.46 0.33
N PRO A 483 -48.72 29.70 0.84
CA PRO A 483 -48.95 30.63 1.94
C PRO A 483 -48.29 30.25 3.27
N THR A 484 -48.09 28.96 3.52
CA THR A 484 -47.67 28.42 4.84
C THR A 484 -46.63 27.30 4.75
N LEU A 485 -45.87 27.20 3.64
CA LEU A 485 -44.86 26.15 3.50
C LEU A 485 -43.60 26.52 4.29
N GLU A 486 -43.49 25.98 5.50
CA GLU A 486 -42.25 25.98 6.28
C GLU A 486 -41.55 24.64 6.15
N VAL A 487 -40.33 24.65 5.62
CA VAL A 487 -39.45 23.47 5.61
C VAL A 487 -38.23 23.80 6.47
N PRO A 488 -38.17 23.32 7.72
CA PRO A 488 -37.03 23.51 8.59
C PRO A 488 -35.74 23.02 7.91
N ASN A 489 -34.72 23.88 7.85
CA ASN A 489 -33.42 23.60 7.23
C ASN A 489 -33.49 23.16 5.75
N GLY A 490 -34.47 23.67 4.99
CA GLY A 490 -34.66 23.33 3.56
C GLY A 490 -34.52 24.50 2.58
N SER A 491 -34.20 25.72 3.06
CA SER A 491 -34.11 26.91 2.21
C SER A 491 -33.05 26.79 1.11
N PHE A 492 -31.93 26.13 1.40
CA PHE A 492 -30.85 25.91 0.42
C PHE A 492 -31.31 25.11 -0.80
N VAL A 493 -32.34 24.27 -0.66
CA VAL A 493 -32.94 23.51 -1.77
C VAL A 493 -33.66 24.45 -2.72
N HIS A 494 -34.41 25.42 -2.19
CA HIS A 494 -35.05 26.46 -3.00
C HIS A 494 -34.01 27.33 -3.70
N ASP A 495 -32.96 27.74 -2.98
CA ASP A 495 -31.91 28.59 -3.54
C ASP A 495 -31.16 27.89 -4.68
N MET A 496 -30.81 26.61 -4.50
CA MET A 496 -30.22 25.79 -5.57
C MET A 496 -31.17 25.63 -6.75
N PHE A 497 -32.47 25.45 -6.50
CA PHE A 497 -33.46 25.37 -7.57
C PHE A 497 -33.51 26.64 -8.40
N GLN A 498 -33.49 27.82 -7.77
CA GLN A 498 -33.47 29.09 -8.50
C GLN A 498 -32.14 29.29 -9.24
N GLU A 499 -31.00 28.90 -8.66
CA GLU A 499 -29.70 28.92 -9.33
C GLU A 499 -29.71 28.09 -10.61
N VAL A 500 -30.14 26.82 -10.53
CA VAL A 500 -30.25 25.92 -11.68
C VAL A 500 -31.22 26.50 -12.71
N LYS A 501 -32.41 26.95 -12.28
CA LYS A 501 -33.41 27.56 -13.17
C LYS A 501 -32.87 28.75 -13.97
N SER A 502 -31.98 29.54 -13.37
CA SER A 502 -31.36 30.71 -14.01
C SER A 502 -30.23 30.36 -14.98
N THR A 503 -29.65 29.15 -14.87
CA THR A 503 -28.43 28.77 -15.59
C THR A 503 -28.63 27.62 -16.58
N ILE A 504 -29.66 26.79 -16.40
CA ILE A 504 -29.87 25.60 -17.22
C ILE A 504 -30.33 25.95 -18.64
N ALA A 505 -29.66 25.38 -19.63
CA ALA A 505 -30.13 25.31 -21.00
C ALA A 505 -30.87 23.97 -21.15
N VAL A 506 -32.16 24.03 -21.50
CA VAL A 506 -32.99 22.83 -21.68
C VAL A 506 -33.06 22.52 -23.17
N ASP A 507 -32.68 21.31 -23.55
CA ASP A 507 -32.75 20.84 -24.92
C ASP A 507 -33.86 19.79 -25.14
N GLN A 508 -33.96 19.27 -26.36
CA GLN A 508 -34.98 18.30 -26.73
C GLN A 508 -34.77 16.94 -26.06
N ALA A 509 -33.52 16.53 -25.81
CA ALA A 509 -33.22 15.27 -25.15
C ALA A 509 -33.67 15.32 -23.68
N ASP A 510 -33.41 16.43 -22.99
CA ASP A 510 -33.88 16.65 -21.61
C ASP A 510 -35.40 16.52 -21.52
N VAL A 511 -36.14 17.12 -22.47
CA VAL A 511 -37.60 17.04 -22.47
C VAL A 511 -38.08 15.60 -22.68
N LEU A 512 -37.44 14.85 -23.59
CA LEU A 512 -37.80 13.46 -23.87
C LEU A 512 -37.57 12.55 -22.65
N GLU A 513 -36.51 12.79 -21.88
CA GLU A 513 -36.21 12.03 -20.66
C GLU A 513 -37.34 12.09 -19.63
N TYR A 514 -37.93 13.28 -19.44
CA TYR A 514 -38.98 13.49 -18.43
C TYR A 514 -40.40 13.39 -18.99
N LEU A 515 -40.58 13.19 -20.31
CA LEU A 515 -41.89 13.29 -20.95
C LEU A 515 -42.90 12.24 -20.48
N ASP A 516 -42.48 10.98 -20.45
CA ASP A 516 -43.35 9.87 -20.06
C ASP A 516 -43.68 9.93 -18.57
N PHE A 517 -42.68 10.26 -17.75
CA PHE A 517 -42.85 10.56 -16.33
C PHE A 517 -43.89 11.67 -16.12
N TYR A 518 -43.74 12.79 -16.84
CA TYR A 518 -44.60 13.95 -16.69
C TYR A 518 -46.04 13.65 -17.11
N LYS A 519 -46.23 13.02 -18.28
CA LYS A 519 -47.57 12.64 -18.78
C LYS A 519 -48.26 11.61 -17.90
N GLY A 520 -47.50 10.73 -17.23
CA GLY A 520 -48.04 9.76 -16.29
C GLY A 520 -48.62 10.39 -15.02
N LEU A 521 -48.19 11.61 -14.68
CA LEU A 521 -48.59 12.29 -13.46
C LEU A 521 -49.50 13.51 -13.70
N PHE A 522 -49.22 14.32 -14.72
CA PHE A 522 -49.90 15.59 -14.98
C PHE A 522 -50.79 15.53 -16.22
N PRO A 523 -51.99 16.14 -16.20
CA PRO A 523 -52.55 16.99 -15.13
C PRO A 523 -53.23 16.22 -13.98
N GLY A 524 -53.19 14.88 -13.97
CA GLY A 524 -53.92 14.04 -13.00
C GLY A 524 -53.66 14.40 -11.53
N LEU A 525 -52.41 14.68 -11.17
CA LEU A 525 -52.04 15.14 -9.82
C LEU A 525 -52.64 16.50 -9.46
N GLN A 526 -52.70 17.43 -10.41
CA GLN A 526 -53.29 18.76 -10.21
C GLN A 526 -54.79 18.67 -9.90
N SER A 527 -55.50 17.74 -10.53
CA SER A 527 -56.92 17.50 -10.25
C SER A 527 -57.16 16.78 -8.91
N LYS A 528 -56.25 15.88 -8.51
CA LYS A 528 -56.41 15.06 -7.27
C LYS A 528 -55.98 15.79 -6.00
N CYS A 529 -54.88 16.54 -6.04
CA CYS A 529 -54.34 17.29 -4.89
C CYS A 529 -53.96 18.72 -5.32
N PRO A 530 -54.96 19.57 -5.68
CA PRO A 530 -54.74 20.93 -6.18
C PRO A 530 -54.00 21.83 -5.18
N GLU A 531 -54.15 21.58 -3.88
CA GLU A 531 -53.46 22.31 -2.81
C GLU A 531 -51.93 22.10 -2.80
N VAL A 532 -51.44 21.03 -3.43
CA VAL A 532 -50.01 20.81 -3.68
C VAL A 532 -49.64 21.15 -5.11
N TYR A 533 -50.27 20.48 -6.07
CA TYR A 533 -49.84 20.50 -7.48
C TYR A 533 -50.52 21.59 -8.32
N GLY A 534 -51.48 22.31 -7.76
CA GLY A 534 -52.13 23.49 -8.37
C GLY A 534 -51.50 24.82 -7.94
N VAL A 535 -50.45 24.78 -7.12
CA VAL A 535 -49.77 25.98 -6.60
C VAL A 535 -48.38 26.11 -7.24
N GLY A 536 -48.13 27.23 -7.93
CA GLY A 536 -46.87 27.50 -8.62
C GLY A 536 -46.80 26.90 -10.03
N ASP A 537 -45.57 26.79 -10.56
CA ASP A 537 -45.30 26.21 -11.88
C ASP A 537 -44.93 24.73 -11.74
N TRP A 538 -45.71 23.85 -12.36
CA TRP A 538 -45.46 22.41 -12.40
C TRP A 538 -45.21 21.91 -13.81
N SER A 539 -44.77 22.77 -14.73
CA SER A 539 -44.43 22.36 -16.10
C SER A 539 -43.27 21.37 -16.14
N ILE A 540 -43.17 20.60 -17.24
CA ILE A 540 -42.08 19.64 -17.46
C ILE A 540 -40.68 20.25 -17.28
N LYS A 541 -40.51 21.53 -17.60
CA LYS A 541 -39.25 22.27 -17.40
C LYS A 541 -38.81 22.27 -15.93
N GLN A 542 -39.75 22.34 -14.99
CA GLN A 542 -39.45 22.34 -13.56
C GLN A 542 -38.89 20.98 -13.10
N PHE A 543 -39.31 19.87 -13.72
CA PHE A 543 -38.79 18.54 -13.42
C PHE A 543 -37.37 18.33 -13.95
N ILE A 544 -37.04 18.89 -15.10
CA ILE A 544 -35.67 18.90 -15.64
C ILE A 544 -34.75 19.68 -14.69
N ILE A 545 -35.19 20.86 -14.24
CA ILE A 545 -34.49 21.63 -13.21
C ILE A 545 -34.32 20.80 -11.92
N ALA A 546 -35.39 20.17 -11.46
CA ALA A 546 -35.37 19.36 -10.24
C ALA A 546 -34.38 18.19 -10.33
N GLY A 547 -34.27 17.52 -11.48
CA GLY A 547 -33.28 16.47 -11.71
C GLY A 547 -31.85 16.98 -11.49
N THR A 548 -31.52 18.12 -12.09
CA THR A 548 -30.19 18.74 -11.89
C THR A 548 -29.97 19.19 -10.43
N VAL A 549 -31.01 19.64 -9.73
CA VAL A 549 -30.92 19.99 -8.30
C VAL A 549 -30.65 18.75 -7.45
N ILE A 550 -31.30 17.62 -7.76
CA ILE A 550 -31.04 16.33 -7.11
C ILE A 550 -29.58 15.96 -7.32
N ASP A 551 -29.07 16.00 -8.55
CA ASP A 551 -27.66 15.72 -8.81
C ASP A 551 -26.74 16.59 -7.95
N ARG A 552 -27.02 17.88 -7.80
CA ARG A 552 -26.15 18.80 -7.07
C ARG A 552 -26.19 18.67 -5.55
N LEU A 553 -27.30 18.21 -4.96
CA LEU A 553 -27.49 18.22 -3.50
C LEU A 553 -27.62 16.83 -2.87
N GLU A 554 -28.01 15.83 -3.64
CA GLU A 554 -28.40 14.53 -3.11
C GLU A 554 -27.19 13.60 -2.94
N TRP A 555 -27.20 12.88 -1.82
CA TRP A 555 -26.39 11.69 -1.63
C TRP A 555 -27.23 10.61 -0.97
N THR A 556 -27.32 9.44 -1.62
CA THR A 556 -28.10 8.31 -1.09
C THR A 556 -27.21 7.44 -0.22
N LYS A 557 -27.61 7.25 1.04
CA LYS A 557 -26.90 6.35 1.95
C LYS A 557 -27.06 4.90 1.53
N SER A 558 -25.97 4.29 1.07
CA SER A 558 -25.94 2.93 0.53
C SER A 558 -26.61 1.86 1.40
N SER A 559 -26.52 1.95 2.72
CA SER A 559 -27.05 0.95 3.66
C SER A 559 -28.57 1.00 3.84
N SER A 560 -29.17 2.21 3.83
CA SER A 560 -30.60 2.40 4.08
C SER A 560 -31.37 2.78 2.82
N LYS A 561 -30.68 3.08 1.71
CA LYS A 561 -31.26 3.63 0.48
C LYS A 561 -32.04 4.94 0.71
N GLU A 562 -31.68 5.66 1.78
CA GLU A 562 -32.29 6.93 2.15
C GLU A 562 -31.53 8.08 1.46
N PRO A 563 -32.23 8.97 0.73
CA PRO A 563 -31.66 10.21 0.22
C PRO A 563 -31.43 11.22 1.34
N TYR A 564 -30.27 11.86 1.31
CA TYR A 564 -29.95 13.03 2.11
C TYR A 564 -29.65 14.19 1.18
N LEU A 565 -30.32 15.33 1.42
CA LEU A 565 -30.03 16.57 0.72
C LEU A 565 -29.00 17.36 1.54
N ILE A 566 -27.91 17.70 0.89
CA ILE A 566 -26.73 18.29 1.51
C ILE A 566 -26.52 19.67 0.89
N GLU A 567 -26.43 20.68 1.74
CA GLU A 567 -26.09 22.03 1.31
C GLU A 567 -24.70 22.05 0.67
N ARG A 568 -24.52 22.84 -0.40
CA ARG A 568 -23.26 22.94 -1.15
C ARG A 568 -22.20 23.70 -0.34
N LEU A 569 -21.63 23.03 0.66
CA LEU A 569 -20.59 23.53 1.56
C LEU A 569 -19.25 22.82 1.33
N PRO A 570 -18.11 23.50 1.54
CA PRO A 570 -16.80 22.85 1.57
C PRO A 570 -16.74 21.81 2.69
N ILE A 571 -16.00 20.72 2.48
CA ILE A 571 -15.85 19.67 3.50
C ILE A 571 -14.89 20.08 4.66
N PHE A 572 -14.01 21.05 4.42
CA PHE A 572 -12.93 21.43 5.33
C PHE A 572 -13.16 22.73 6.11
N GLU A 573 -14.38 23.29 6.06
CA GLU A 573 -14.77 24.51 6.79
C GLU A 573 -15.77 24.23 7.92
#